data_AF-A0A813K9I2-F1
#
_entry.id   AF-A0A813K9I2-F1
#
_cell.length_a   1.000
_cell.length_b   1.000
_cell.length_c   1.000
_cell.angle_alpha   90.00
_cell.angle_beta   90.00
_cell.angle_gamma   90.00
#
_symmetry.space_group_name_H-M   'P 1'
#
loop_
_entity.id
_entity.type
_entity.pdbx_description
1 polymer ?
#
loop_
_entity_poly.entity_id
_entity_poly.type
_entity_poly.pdbx_seq_one_letter_code
_entity_poly.pdbx_strand_id
1 'polypeptide(L)'
;VADLAGSTLSQLTKSQGNCDGRASSPQVDVVLEETELGQELQPLRLITDSSNKSPCLAHVAAKGPGELSAARLQCGAATQWENRTYQLQEINFYAPSRTMVAGRRLTMEAQLVHRTPQGHALVISQLFLIGKRNEFLQNLFGDPPAKQQ
;
A
#
# COMPACT_ATOMS: atom_id res chain seq x y z
N VAL A 1 11.01 4.71 43.64
CA VAL A 1 11.80 5.50 42.66
C VAL A 1 12.91 4.61 42.14
N ALA A 2 12.75 4.08 40.93
CA ALA A 2 13.81 3.59 40.06
C ALA A 2 13.18 3.25 38.69
N ASP A 3 13.77 3.82 37.64
CA ASP A 3 13.36 3.83 36.24
C ASP A 3 13.14 2.46 35.60
N LEU A 4 12.07 2.36 34.81
CA LEU A 4 11.87 1.35 33.77
C LEU A 4 12.29 1.94 32.41
N ALA A 5 13.59 2.13 32.22
CA ALA A 5 14.17 2.44 30.91
C ALA A 5 15.04 1.26 30.49
N GLY A 6 14.44 0.25 29.86
CA GLY A 6 15.20 -0.93 29.48
C GLY A 6 14.38 -2.05 28.87
N SER A 7 13.79 -1.84 27.70
CA SER A 7 13.52 -2.98 26.81
C SER A 7 13.54 -2.58 25.33
N THR A 8 14.54 -3.12 24.63
CA THR A 8 14.52 -3.50 23.20
C THR A 8 14.70 -2.42 22.13
N LEU A 9 15.91 -1.84 22.07
CA LEU A 9 16.46 -1.18 20.85
C LEU A 9 17.44 -2.08 20.06
N SER A 10 17.57 -3.35 20.44
CA SER A 10 18.43 -4.32 19.74
C SER A 10 17.56 -5.28 18.95
N GLN A 11 17.25 -4.98 17.68
CA GLN A 11 17.21 -5.91 16.53
C GLN A 11 17.08 -5.12 15.21
N LEU A 12 17.71 -3.94 15.09
CA LEU A 12 17.79 -3.31 13.77
C LEU A 12 18.92 -3.99 12.97
N THR A 13 18.58 -4.69 11.90
CA THR A 13 19.53 -5.44 11.07
C THR A 13 20.27 -4.51 10.11
N LYS A 14 21.50 -4.85 9.69
CA LYS A 14 22.27 -4.09 8.68
C LYS A 14 21.49 -3.79 7.39
N SER A 15 20.48 -4.61 7.05
CA SER A 15 19.59 -4.41 5.90
C SER A 15 18.62 -3.22 6.03
N GLN A 16 18.47 -2.65 7.22
CA GLN A 16 17.63 -1.46 7.47
C GLN A 16 18.40 -0.14 7.35
N GLY A 17 19.69 -0.17 7.01
CA GLY A 17 20.51 1.05 6.85
C GLY A 17 20.00 2.01 5.76
N ASN A 18 19.12 1.55 4.86
CA ASN A 18 18.50 2.42 3.85
C ASN A 18 17.19 3.08 4.32
N CYS A 19 16.70 2.78 5.53
CA CYS A 19 15.55 3.48 6.12
C CYS A 19 15.87 4.97 6.38
N ASP A 20 17.13 5.30 6.62
CA ASP A 20 17.65 6.67 6.78
C ASP A 20 18.10 7.30 5.43
N GLY A 21 17.73 6.67 4.31
CA GLY A 21 18.04 7.17 2.97
C GLY A 21 17.33 8.48 2.65
N ARG A 22 17.89 9.25 1.71
CA ARG A 22 17.33 10.56 1.29
C ARG A 22 16.00 10.47 0.51
N ALA A 23 15.55 9.26 0.17
CA ALA A 23 14.35 9.00 -0.62
C ALA A 23 13.47 7.91 0.04
N SER A 24 13.21 8.06 1.34
CA SER A 24 12.38 7.13 2.11
C SER A 24 10.89 7.46 2.01
N SER A 25 10.06 6.46 1.73
CA SER A 25 8.60 6.55 1.83
C SER A 25 8.10 5.80 3.07
N PRO A 26 7.07 6.28 3.79
CA PRO A 26 6.27 7.47 3.54
C PRO A 26 6.75 8.62 4.43
N GLN A 27 7.86 9.26 4.06
CA GLN A 27 8.29 10.52 4.67
C GLN A 27 7.96 11.73 3.78
N VAL A 28 7.22 11.51 2.69
CA VAL A 28 6.84 12.54 1.72
C VAL A 28 5.39 12.94 1.96
N ASP A 29 5.17 14.23 2.20
CA ASP A 29 3.85 14.85 2.18
C ASP A 29 3.55 15.29 0.74
N VAL A 30 2.45 14.79 0.18
CA VAL A 30 2.02 15.19 -1.16
C VAL A 30 1.35 16.55 -1.03
N VAL A 31 2.11 17.60 -1.36
CA VAL A 31 1.62 18.97 -1.46
C VAL A 31 1.43 19.28 -2.94
N LEU A 32 0.21 19.67 -3.32
CA LEU A 32 -0.06 20.17 -4.66
C LEU A 32 0.36 21.64 -4.69
N GLU A 33 1.59 21.92 -5.11
CA GLU A 33 1.99 23.27 -5.49
C GLU A 33 1.70 23.45 -6.99
N GLU A 34 1.06 24.56 -7.37
CA GLU A 34 0.71 24.87 -8.78
C GLU A 34 1.93 25.24 -9.65
N THR A 35 3.16 24.92 -9.24
CA THR A 35 4.35 25.46 -9.87
C THR A 35 5.08 24.47 -10.78
N GLU A 36 5.37 25.02 -11.97
CA GLU A 36 6.13 24.51 -13.12
C GLU A 36 5.32 23.69 -14.12
N LEU A 37 5.31 24.16 -15.37
CA LEU A 37 4.70 23.53 -16.56
C LEU A 37 4.59 22.02 -16.37
N GLY A 38 3.38 21.55 -16.05
CA GLY A 38 3.14 20.17 -15.66
C GLY A 38 3.78 19.24 -16.69
N GLN A 39 4.79 18.48 -16.25
CA GLN A 39 5.35 17.44 -17.09
C GLN A 39 4.20 16.50 -17.47
N GLU A 40 3.96 16.36 -18.77
CA GLU A 40 2.98 15.40 -19.27
C GLU A 40 3.51 14.00 -18.97
N LEU A 41 3.03 13.42 -17.88
CA LEU A 41 3.36 12.06 -17.50
C LEU A 41 2.66 11.09 -18.44
N GLN A 42 3.39 10.05 -18.87
CA GLN A 42 2.76 8.97 -19.61
C GLN A 42 1.66 8.34 -18.75
N PRO A 43 0.45 8.10 -19.31
CA PRO A 43 -0.62 7.51 -18.56
C PRO A 43 -0.25 6.08 -18.16
N LEU A 44 -0.46 5.78 -16.88
CA LEU A 44 -0.37 4.42 -16.36
C LEU A 44 -1.53 3.60 -16.92
N ARG A 45 -1.23 2.43 -17.50
CA ARG A 45 -2.26 1.51 -18.03
C ARG A 45 -2.45 0.33 -17.09
N LEU A 46 -3.65 0.22 -16.53
CA LEU A 46 -4.05 -0.94 -15.74
C LEU A 46 -4.44 -2.09 -16.68
N ILE A 47 -3.76 -3.21 -16.53
CA ILE A 47 -4.04 -4.46 -17.26
C ILE A 47 -4.75 -5.37 -16.26
N THR A 48 -6.06 -5.51 -16.42
CA THR A 48 -6.87 -6.44 -15.64
C THR A 48 -7.44 -7.48 -16.60
N ASP A 49 -7.32 -8.75 -16.26
CA ASP A 49 -7.97 -9.80 -17.02
C ASP A 49 -9.44 -9.84 -16.64
N SER A 50 -10.27 -9.05 -17.34
CA SER A 50 -11.72 -9.05 -17.17
C SER A 50 -12.38 -10.31 -17.75
N SER A 51 -11.64 -11.13 -18.49
CA SER A 51 -12.13 -12.37 -19.09
C SER A 51 -12.03 -13.55 -18.12
N ASN A 52 -11.07 -13.50 -17.20
CA ASN A 52 -10.94 -14.48 -16.14
C ASN A 52 -11.76 -14.05 -14.92
N LYS A 53 -13.03 -14.48 -14.89
CA LYS A 53 -13.97 -14.31 -13.75
C LYS A 53 -13.51 -15.01 -12.46
N SER A 54 -12.34 -15.64 -12.46
CA SER A 54 -11.77 -16.26 -11.27
C SER A 54 -11.54 -15.18 -10.22
N PRO A 55 -12.09 -15.32 -9.01
CA PRO A 55 -11.89 -14.32 -7.96
C PRO A 55 -10.39 -14.15 -7.73
N CYS A 56 -9.92 -12.90 -7.55
CA CYS A 56 -8.63 -12.66 -6.94
C CYS A 56 -8.63 -13.35 -5.57
N LEU A 57 -8.17 -14.60 -5.49
CA LEU A 57 -8.01 -15.28 -4.22
C LEU A 57 -6.88 -14.55 -3.50
N ALA A 58 -7.25 -13.86 -2.44
CA ALA A 58 -6.33 -13.15 -1.58
C ALA A 58 -6.47 -13.73 -0.18
N HIS A 59 -5.36 -14.19 0.39
CA HIS A 59 -5.32 -14.43 1.83
C HIS A 59 -4.96 -13.11 2.50
N VAL A 60 -5.88 -12.56 3.28
CA VAL A 60 -5.64 -11.37 4.10
C VAL A 60 -5.07 -11.83 5.43
N ALA A 61 -3.92 -11.29 5.81
CA ALA A 61 -3.27 -11.53 7.09
C ALA A 61 -2.85 -10.20 7.73
N ALA A 62 -2.88 -10.14 9.06
CA ALA A 62 -2.28 -9.02 9.78
C ALA A 62 -0.75 -9.10 9.69
N LYS A 63 -0.10 -7.99 9.33
CA LYS A 63 1.37 -7.84 9.39
C LYS A 63 1.84 -7.09 10.63
N GLY A 64 0.94 -6.33 11.26
CA GLY A 64 1.22 -5.59 12.49
C GLY A 64 0.03 -4.74 12.93
N PRO A 65 0.18 -3.93 14.00
CA PRO A 65 -0.87 -3.02 14.46
C PRO A 65 -1.26 -2.03 13.35
N GLY A 66 -2.53 -2.05 12.94
CA GLY A 66 -3.05 -1.16 11.90
C GLY A 66 -2.58 -1.48 10.46
N GLU A 67 -1.91 -2.62 10.25
CA GLU A 67 -1.41 -3.06 8.95
C GLU A 67 -1.92 -4.47 8.59
N LEU A 68 -2.60 -4.55 7.45
CA LEU A 68 -3.05 -5.81 6.86
C LEU A 68 -2.42 -6.00 5.48
N SER A 69 -2.23 -7.25 5.07
CA SER A 69 -1.76 -7.57 3.73
C SER A 69 -2.58 -8.67 3.10
N ALA A 70 -3.04 -8.39 1.90
CA ALA A 70 -3.58 -9.36 0.96
C ALA A 70 -2.44 -9.81 0.05
N ALA A 71 -1.89 -11.00 0.31
CA ALA A 71 -0.76 -11.55 -0.44
C ALA A 71 -1.19 -12.73 -1.33
N ARG A 72 -0.39 -13.01 -2.37
CA ARG A 72 -0.60 -14.10 -3.35
C ARG A 72 -1.84 -13.93 -4.23
N LEU A 73 -2.08 -12.70 -4.70
CA LEU A 73 -3.16 -12.42 -5.65
C LEU A 73 -2.92 -13.18 -6.96
N GLN A 74 -3.76 -14.16 -7.26
CA GLN A 74 -3.64 -15.00 -8.48
C GLN A 74 -4.35 -14.42 -9.71
N CYS A 75 -4.70 -13.13 -9.71
CA CYS A 75 -5.61 -12.58 -10.71
C CYS A 75 -4.96 -11.97 -11.97
N GLY A 76 -3.71 -12.32 -12.27
CA GLY A 76 -3.04 -11.92 -13.52
C GLY A 76 -2.99 -10.40 -13.78
N ALA A 77 -3.23 -9.60 -12.74
CA ALA A 77 -3.31 -8.15 -12.84
C ALA A 77 -1.90 -7.56 -12.96
N ALA A 78 -1.76 -6.59 -13.86
CA ALA A 78 -0.51 -5.92 -14.10
C ALA A 78 -0.73 -4.43 -14.38
N THR A 79 0.35 -3.68 -14.29
CA THR A 79 0.38 -2.26 -14.63
C THR A 79 1.48 -2.03 -15.65
N GLN A 80 1.16 -1.33 -16.73
CA GLN A 80 2.15 -0.86 -17.68
C GLN A 80 2.44 0.63 -17.44
N TRP A 81 3.72 0.95 -17.26
CA TRP A 81 4.22 2.31 -17.07
C TRP A 81 5.63 2.42 -17.68
N GLU A 82 5.91 3.50 -18.41
CA GLU A 82 7.19 3.73 -19.12
C GLU A 82 7.68 2.52 -19.93
N ASN A 83 6.78 1.91 -20.73
CA ASN A 83 7.04 0.71 -21.53
C ASN A 83 7.49 -0.55 -20.74
N ARG A 84 7.26 -0.59 -19.43
CA ARG A 84 7.52 -1.74 -18.57
C ARG A 84 6.23 -2.27 -17.97
N THR A 85 6.13 -3.60 -17.88
CA THR A 85 5.00 -4.28 -17.26
C THR A 85 5.39 -4.76 -15.86
N TYR A 86 4.65 -4.31 -14.86
CA TYR A 86 4.81 -4.67 -13.46
C TYR A 86 3.63 -5.54 -13.03
N GLN A 87 3.91 -6.76 -12.58
CA GLN A 87 2.89 -7.71 -12.11
C GLN A 87 2.49 -7.38 -10.68
N LEU A 88 1.19 -7.33 -10.39
CA LEU A 88 0.68 -7.13 -9.03
C LEU A 88 1.02 -8.36 -8.18
N GLN A 89 1.59 -8.13 -6.99
CA GLN A 89 2.00 -9.22 -6.08
C GLN A 89 1.26 -9.18 -4.75
N GLU A 90 1.10 -7.98 -4.19
CA GLU A 90 0.55 -7.76 -2.86
C GLU A 90 -0.29 -6.48 -2.83
N ILE A 91 -1.31 -6.45 -1.98
CA ILE A 91 -1.99 -5.23 -1.56
C ILE A 91 -1.85 -5.10 -0.05
N ASN A 92 -1.24 -4.00 0.41
CA ASN A 92 -1.08 -3.70 1.83
C ASN A 92 -2.06 -2.59 2.23
N PHE A 93 -2.74 -2.76 3.34
CA PHE A 93 -3.67 -1.79 3.89
C PHE A 93 -3.12 -1.21 5.19
N TYR A 94 -3.25 0.10 5.34
CA TYR A 94 -2.82 0.85 6.50
C TYR A 94 -3.95 1.75 7.00
N ALA A 95 -4.19 1.73 8.32
CA ALA A 95 -5.10 2.66 8.98
C ALA A 95 -4.43 3.28 10.22
N PRO A 96 -4.14 4.60 10.26
CA PRO A 96 -4.43 5.61 9.22
C PRO A 96 -3.53 5.47 7.97
N SER A 97 -3.75 6.30 6.95
CA SER A 97 -2.88 6.32 5.76
C SER A 97 -1.42 6.56 6.14
N ARG A 98 -0.52 5.94 5.39
CA ARG A 98 0.93 6.09 5.53
C ARG A 98 1.39 7.37 4.84
N THR A 99 0.86 7.65 3.65
CA THR A 99 1.01 8.87 2.87
C THR A 99 0.23 10.01 3.50
N MET A 100 0.82 11.22 3.51
CA MET A 100 0.14 12.46 3.87
C MET A 100 -0.19 13.25 2.61
N VAL A 101 -1.31 13.95 2.64
CA VAL A 101 -1.70 14.92 1.60
C VAL A 101 -1.96 16.24 2.28
N ALA A 102 -1.20 17.27 1.90
CA ALA A 102 -1.24 18.60 2.51
C ALA A 102 -1.20 18.56 4.06
N GLY A 103 -0.26 17.80 4.61
CA GLY A 103 0.01 17.68 6.04
C GLY A 103 -0.95 16.77 6.79
N ARG A 104 -1.86 16.07 6.09
CA ARG A 104 -2.94 15.28 6.73
C ARG A 104 -2.87 13.82 6.34
N ARG A 105 -2.99 12.94 7.33
CA ARG A 105 -3.29 11.52 7.12
C ARG A 105 -4.78 11.34 6.85
N LEU A 106 -5.10 10.45 5.92
CA LEU A 106 -6.45 10.02 5.60
C LEU A 106 -6.80 8.75 6.37
N THR A 107 -8.07 8.34 6.27
CA THR A 107 -8.63 7.26 7.10
C THR A 107 -7.92 5.93 6.87
N MET A 108 -7.62 5.62 5.62
CA MET A 108 -6.95 4.38 5.23
C MET A 108 -6.18 4.58 3.93
N GLU A 109 -5.18 3.73 3.70
CA GLU A 109 -4.45 3.62 2.43
C GLU A 109 -4.34 2.15 2.03
N ALA A 110 -4.51 1.87 0.74
CA ALA A 110 -4.11 0.61 0.12
C ALA A 110 -2.91 0.86 -0.80
N GLN A 111 -1.82 0.13 -0.59
CA GLN A 111 -0.64 0.14 -1.44
C GLN A 111 -0.62 -1.12 -2.30
N LEU A 112 -0.77 -0.94 -3.61
CA LEU A 112 -0.72 -2.01 -4.61
C LEU A 112 0.73 -2.19 -5.07
N VAL A 113 1.37 -3.25 -4.61
CA VAL A 113 2.79 -3.51 -4.86
C VAL A 113 2.94 -4.36 -6.11
N HIS A 114 3.55 -3.77 -7.14
CA HIS A 114 3.86 -4.43 -8.39
C HIS A 114 5.37 -4.62 -8.57
N ARG A 115 5.77 -5.70 -9.24
CA ARG A 115 7.18 -5.92 -9.60
C ARG A 115 7.37 -6.44 -11.01
N THR A 116 8.50 -6.08 -11.61
CA THR A 116 9.02 -6.73 -12.82
C THR A 116 9.76 -8.03 -12.46
N PRO A 117 10.00 -8.95 -13.41
CA PRO A 117 10.86 -10.12 -13.18
C PRO A 117 12.28 -9.77 -12.73
N GLN A 118 12.77 -8.58 -13.09
CA GLN A 118 14.07 -8.05 -12.69
C GLN A 118 14.08 -7.43 -11.29
N GLY A 119 12.94 -7.40 -10.60
CA GLY A 119 12.82 -6.91 -9.22
C GLY A 119 12.54 -5.42 -9.08
N HIS A 120 12.43 -4.66 -10.18
CA HIS A 120 11.98 -3.26 -10.11
C HIS A 120 10.55 -3.19 -9.56
N ALA A 121 10.32 -2.29 -8.61
CA ALA A 121 9.03 -2.11 -7.97
C ALA A 121 8.28 -0.89 -8.52
N LEU A 122 6.95 -1.00 -8.56
CA LEU A 122 6.01 0.09 -8.76
C LEU A 122 4.93 -0.04 -7.69
N VAL A 123 4.69 1.02 -6.91
CA VAL A 123 3.66 1.03 -5.87
C VAL A 123 2.62 2.08 -6.22
N ILE A 124 1.35 1.68 -6.27
CA ILE A 124 0.22 2.60 -6.45
C ILE A 124 -0.48 2.72 -5.09
N SER A 125 -0.52 3.94 -4.55
CA SER A 125 -1.23 4.22 -3.29
C SER A 125 -2.64 4.74 -3.58
N GLN A 126 -3.65 3.98 -3.17
CA GLN A 126 -5.04 4.42 -3.13
C GLN A 126 -5.37 4.89 -1.71
N LEU A 127 -5.76 6.16 -1.59
CA LEU A 127 -6.17 6.75 -0.32
C LEU A 127 -7.70 6.70 -0.17
N PHE A 128 -8.16 6.52 1.07
CA PHE A 128 -9.58 6.40 1.41
C PHE A 128 -10.01 7.43 2.45
N LEU A 129 -11.19 7.98 2.22
CA LEU A 129 -11.96 8.77 3.18
C LEU A 129 -13.16 7.94 3.66
N ILE A 130 -13.69 8.27 4.84
CA ILE A 130 -14.97 7.73 5.30
C ILE A 130 -16.07 8.18 4.33
N GLY A 131 -16.91 7.24 3.88
CA GLY A 131 -17.99 7.50 2.96
C GLY A 131 -18.83 6.26 2.70
N LYS A 132 -19.30 6.11 1.46
CA LYS A 132 -20.08 4.94 1.04
C LYS A 132 -19.28 3.64 1.25
N ARG A 133 -19.98 2.58 1.67
CA ARG A 133 -19.43 1.23 1.73
C ARG A 133 -18.79 0.84 0.39
N ASN A 134 -17.59 0.29 0.47
CA ASN A 134 -16.86 -0.24 -0.68
C ASN A 134 -17.04 -1.76 -0.73
N GLU A 135 -17.81 -2.23 -1.72
CA GLU A 135 -18.13 -3.65 -1.90
C GLU A 135 -16.88 -4.52 -2.08
N PHE A 136 -15.84 -4.01 -2.76
CA PHE A 136 -14.58 -4.73 -2.90
C PHE A 136 -13.91 -4.96 -1.54
N LEU A 137 -13.84 -3.93 -0.69
CA LEU A 137 -13.28 -4.07 0.65
C LEU A 137 -14.12 -4.98 1.54
N GLN A 138 -15.46 -4.94 1.42
CA GLN A 138 -16.33 -5.86 2.14
C GLN A 138 -16.08 -7.30 1.73
N ASN A 139 -16.01 -7.58 0.43
CA ASN A 139 -15.74 -8.93 -0.07
C ASN A 139 -14.34 -9.41 0.32
N LEU A 140 -13.36 -8.50 0.40
CA LEU A 140 -11.99 -8.82 0.74
C LEU A 140 -11.78 -9.13 2.23
N PHE A 141 -12.34 -8.30 3.11
CA PHE A 141 -12.17 -8.46 4.56
C PHE A 141 -13.24 -9.35 5.20
N GLY A 142 -14.33 -9.63 4.48
CA GLY A 142 -15.53 -10.23 5.04
C GLY A 142 -16.25 -9.28 5.99
N ASP A 143 -17.22 -9.82 6.71
CA ASP A 143 -17.84 -9.08 7.80
C ASP A 143 -16.87 -8.97 8.97
N PRO A 144 -16.76 -7.79 9.62
CA PRO A 144 -16.02 -7.69 10.86
C PRO A 144 -16.59 -8.70 11.86
N PRO A 145 -15.75 -9.31 12.72
CA PRO A 145 -16.24 -10.24 13.73
C PRO A 145 -17.36 -9.56 14.52
N ALA A 146 -18.48 -10.26 14.69
CA ALA A 146 -19.60 -9.76 15.48
C ALA A 146 -19.05 -9.25 16.82
N LYS A 147 -19.40 -8.01 17.20
CA LYS A 147 -19.00 -7.46 18.49
C LYS A 147 -19.39 -8.48 19.55
N GLN A 148 -18.40 -9.08 20.22
CA GLN A 148 -18.65 -9.79 21.46
C GLN A 148 -19.16 -8.72 22.43
N GLN A 149 -20.44 -8.84 22.78
CA GLN A 149 -21.08 -8.02 23.81
C GLN A 149 -20.54 -8.40 25.18
#